data_AF-A0A2H0LJQ7-F1
#
_entry.id   AF-A0A2H0LJQ7-F1
#
_cell.length_a   1.000
_cell.length_b   1.000
_cell.length_c   1.000
_cell.angle_alpha   90.00
_cell.angle_beta   90.00
_cell.angle_gamma   90.00
#
_symmetry.space_group_name_H-M   'P 1'
#
loop_
_entity.id
_entity.type
_entity.pdbx_description
1 polymer ?
#
loop_
_entity_poly.entity_id
_entity_poly.type
_entity_poly.pdbx_seq_one_letter_code
_entity_poly.pdbx_strand_id
1 'polypeptide(L)'
;NPWFICTLYWAQYLTARAKAVEELKSPLQILEWVAEHALPSGVLAEQVNPHTGEPLSVSPLTWSHAAFVSAVIEYLERQHALGHAAESLKPVEA
;
A
#
# COMPACT_ATOMS: atom_id res chain seq x y z
N ASN A 1 6.09 7.91 16.76
CA ASN A 1 6.60 6.90 15.81
C ASN A 1 5.54 6.64 14.75
N PRO A 2 5.91 6.50 13.47
CA PRO A 2 5.04 5.95 12.45
C PRO A 2 4.50 4.57 12.86
N TRP A 3 3.23 4.32 12.59
CA TRP A 3 2.58 3.02 12.76
C TRP A 3 2.30 2.44 11.38
N PHE A 4 2.60 1.15 11.19
CA PHE A 4 2.31 0.50 9.90
C PHE A 4 0.84 0.61 9.52
N ILE A 5 -0.09 0.41 10.47
CA ILE A 5 -1.53 0.50 10.23
C ILE A 5 -1.92 1.90 9.74
N CYS A 6 -1.45 2.98 10.39
CA CYS A 6 -1.77 4.34 9.97
C CYS A 6 -1.20 4.67 8.58
N THR A 7 0.02 4.24 8.30
CA THR A 7 0.66 4.38 7.00
C THR A 7 -0.11 3.64 5.90
N LEU A 8 -0.59 2.43 6.19
CA LEU A 8 -1.38 1.62 5.27
C LEU A 8 -2.77 2.20 5.03
N TYR A 9 -3.42 2.74 6.05
CA TYR A 9 -4.70 3.44 5.91
C TYR A 9 -4.57 4.68 5.01
N TRP A 10 -3.40 5.33 5.03
CA TRP A 10 -3.10 6.40 4.08
C TRP A 10 -2.96 5.88 2.64
N ALA A 11 -2.28 4.75 2.44
CA ALA A 11 -2.21 4.10 1.12
C ALA A 11 -3.60 3.72 0.61
N GLN A 12 -4.44 3.10 1.44
CA GLN A 12 -5.82 2.74 1.10
C GLN A 12 -6.64 3.96 0.71
N TYR A 13 -6.52 5.07 1.45
CA TYR A 13 -7.20 6.32 1.12
C TYR A 13 -6.77 6.86 -0.26
N LEU A 14 -5.46 6.89 -0.53
CA LEU A 14 -4.94 7.34 -1.83
C LEU A 14 -5.41 6.43 -2.97
N THR A 15 -5.35 5.11 -2.79
CA THR A 15 -5.89 4.11 -3.72
C THR A 15 -7.37 4.35 -3.99
N ALA A 16 -8.19 4.51 -2.95
CA ALA A 16 -9.63 4.70 -3.10
C ALA A 16 -10.00 5.98 -3.87
N ARG A 17 -9.16 7.03 -3.75
CA ARG A 17 -9.35 8.31 -4.42
C ARG A 17 -8.80 8.37 -5.84
N ALA A 18 -7.93 7.43 -6.23
CA ALA A 18 -7.31 7.44 -7.55
C ALA A 18 -8.36 7.35 -8.67
N LYS A 19 -8.24 8.26 -9.64
CA LYS A 19 -9.06 8.39 -10.85
C LYS A 19 -8.28 8.06 -12.12
N ALA A 20 -6.96 7.99 -12.02
CA ALA A 20 -6.07 7.63 -13.12
C ALA A 20 -4.97 6.69 -12.64
N VAL A 21 -4.43 5.87 -13.54
CA VAL A 21 -3.42 4.83 -13.20
C VAL A 21 -2.16 5.47 -12.62
N GLU A 22 -1.80 6.66 -13.09
CA GLU A 22 -0.63 7.42 -12.65
C GLU A 22 -0.72 7.82 -11.17
N GLU A 23 -1.93 8.06 -10.66
CA GLU A 23 -2.17 8.41 -9.25
C GLU A 23 -1.92 7.22 -8.31
N LEU A 24 -1.88 6.00 -8.83
CA LEU A 24 -1.54 4.80 -8.06
C LEU A 24 -0.05 4.68 -7.74
N LYS A 25 0.81 5.53 -8.30
CA LYS A 25 2.23 5.56 -7.94
C LYS A 25 2.44 5.84 -6.45
N SER A 26 1.71 6.81 -5.89
CA SER A 26 1.86 7.21 -4.49
C SER A 26 1.48 6.09 -3.49
N PRO A 27 0.31 5.43 -3.59
CA PRO A 27 0.02 4.30 -2.71
C PRO A 27 0.97 3.12 -2.91
N LEU A 28 1.45 2.85 -4.14
CA LEU A 28 2.45 1.81 -4.38
C LEU A 28 3.75 2.07 -3.61
N GLN A 29 4.26 3.30 -3.65
CA GLN A 29 5.47 3.69 -2.90
C GLN A 29 5.31 3.47 -1.39
N ILE A 30 4.10 3.65 -0.86
CA ILE A 30 3.83 3.37 0.55
C ILE A 30 3.86 1.85 0.83
N LEU A 31 3.26 1.04 -0.05
CA LEU A 31 3.29 -0.42 0.09
C LEU A 31 4.72 -0.97 0.00
N GLU A 32 5.53 -0.45 -0.92
CA GLU A 32 6.96 -0.77 -1.03
C GLU A 32 7.72 -0.38 0.24
N TRP A 33 7.50 0.84 0.74
CA TRP A 33 8.11 1.31 2.00
C TRP A 33 7.76 0.39 3.18
N VAL A 34 6.51 -0.08 3.28
CA VAL A 34 6.11 -1.03 4.34
C VAL A 34 6.86 -2.36 4.20
N ALA A 35 7.00 -2.89 2.97
CA ALA A 35 7.73 -4.12 2.71
C ALA A 35 9.23 -3.99 3.04
N GLU A 36 9.84 -2.83 2.74
CA GLU A 36 11.24 -2.53 3.06
C GLU A 36 11.51 -2.43 4.57
N HIS A 37 10.51 -2.05 5.36
CA HIS A 37 10.62 -1.91 6.82
C HIS A 37 10.17 -3.16 7.58
N ALA A 38 9.86 -4.26 6.88
CA ALA A 38 9.67 -5.55 7.52
C ALA A 38 10.99 -6.07 8.11
N LEU A 39 10.88 -6.88 9.17
CA LEU A 39 12.03 -7.65 9.66
C LEU A 39 12.56 -8.57 8.54
N PRO A 40 13.82 -9.06 8.63
CA PRO A 40 14.36 -10.02 7.65
C PRO A 40 13.49 -11.29 7.46
N SER A 41 12.66 -11.64 8.45
CA SER A 41 11.68 -12.72 8.38
C SER A 41 10.39 -12.39 7.61
N GLY A 42 10.20 -11.13 7.20
CA GLY A 42 8.96 -10.59 6.63
C GLY A 42 7.92 -10.15 7.67
N VAL A 43 8.26 -10.19 8.97
CA VAL A 43 7.34 -9.79 10.05
C VAL A 43 7.23 -8.27 10.17
N LEU A 44 6.01 -7.77 10.33
CA LEU A 44 5.71 -6.37 10.62
C LEU A 44 5.49 -6.17 12.12
N ALA A 45 6.20 -5.18 12.68
CA ALA A 45 5.97 -4.70 14.04
C ALA A 45 4.73 -3.79 14.10
N GLU A 46 4.46 -3.22 15.27
CA GLU A 46 3.47 -2.14 15.43
C GLU A 46 3.97 -0.81 14.86
N GLN A 47 5.23 -0.46 15.18
CA GLN A 47 5.79 0.87 14.91
C GLN A 47 7.17 0.79 14.26
N VAL A 48 7.56 1.91 13.66
CA VAL A 48 8.91 2.12 13.10
C VAL A 48 9.55 3.31 13.80
N ASN A 49 10.85 3.24 14.11
CA ASN A 49 11.61 4.38 14.60
C ASN A 49 11.76 5.43 13.47
N PRO A 50 11.33 6.69 13.66
CA PRO A 50 11.35 7.71 12.61
C PRO A 50 12.76 8.14 12.18
N HIS A 51 13.81 7.82 12.96
CA HIS A 51 15.18 8.21 12.69
C HIS A 51 16.05 7.05 12.23
N THR A 52 15.82 5.83 12.74
CA THR A 52 16.64 4.65 12.41
C THR A 52 15.96 3.67 11.45
N GLY A 53 14.63 3.75 11.29
CA GLY A 53 13.88 2.76 10.52
C GLY A 53 13.71 1.41 11.24
N GLU A 54 14.24 1.26 12.45
CA GLU A 54 14.16 0.02 13.21
C GLU A 54 12.75 -0.26 13.71
N PRO A 55 12.31 -1.53 13.79
CA PRO A 55 11.03 -1.90 14.35
C PRO A 55 10.97 -1.57 15.84
N LEU A 56 9.85 -1.02 16.28
CA LEU A 56 9.57 -0.68 17.68
C LEU A 56 8.25 -1.32 18.13
N SER A 57 8.15 -1.54 19.45
CA SER A 57 6.97 -2.14 20.10
C SER A 57 6.74 -3.60 19.68
N VAL A 58 5.50 -4.10 19.79
CA VAL A 58 5.17 -5.52 19.60
C VAL A 58 5.47 -6.00 18.17
N SER A 59 6.01 -7.22 18.08
CA SER A 59 6.33 -7.89 16.81
C SER A 59 6.19 -9.41 16.99
N PRO A 60 5.35 -10.11 16.20
CA PRO A 60 4.48 -9.57 15.15
C PRO A 60 3.28 -8.79 15.71
N LEU A 61 2.81 -7.77 14.98
CA LEU A 61 1.44 -7.25 15.16
C LEU A 61 0.53 -7.80 14.06
N THR A 62 -0.37 -8.72 14.43
CA THR A 62 -1.33 -9.34 13.49
C THR A 62 -2.11 -8.31 12.68
N TRP A 63 -2.46 -7.17 13.30
CA TRP A 63 -3.20 -6.11 12.61
C TRP A 63 -2.35 -5.39 11.54
N SER A 64 -1.05 -5.15 11.76
CA SER A 64 -0.16 -4.61 10.72
C SER A 64 -0.14 -5.52 9.49
N HIS A 65 -0.10 -6.84 9.70
CA HIS A 65 -0.17 -7.81 8.61
C HIS A 65 -1.51 -7.81 7.89
N ALA A 66 -2.62 -7.82 8.62
CA ALA A 66 -3.96 -7.77 8.03
C ALA A 66 -4.15 -6.49 7.20
N ALA A 67 -3.72 -5.34 7.73
CA ALA A 67 -3.78 -4.06 7.02
C ALA A 67 -2.95 -4.07 5.74
N PHE A 68 -1.77 -4.71 5.74
CA PHE A 68 -0.92 -4.79 4.55
C PHE A 68 -1.61 -5.60 3.44
N VAL A 69 -2.17 -6.77 3.77
CA VAL A 69 -2.90 -7.60 2.82
C VAL A 69 -4.12 -6.87 2.26
N SER A 70 -4.93 -6.22 3.11
CA SER A 70 -6.06 -5.40 2.67
C SER A 70 -5.65 -4.29 1.71
N ALA A 71 -4.60 -3.54 2.04
CA ALA A 71 -4.14 -2.43 1.22
C ALA A 71 -3.61 -2.89 -0.16
N VAL A 72 -2.93 -4.04 -0.22
CA VAL A 72 -2.47 -4.64 -1.49
C VAL A 72 -3.66 -5.10 -2.34
N ILE A 73 -4.65 -5.76 -1.75
CA ILE A 73 -5.85 -6.20 -2.50
C ILE A 73 -6.59 -4.99 -3.08
N GLU A 74 -6.87 -3.98 -2.26
CA GLU A 74 -7.55 -2.75 -2.69
C GLU A 74 -6.77 -2.01 -3.80
N TYR A 75 -5.43 -1.99 -3.69
CA TYR A 75 -4.56 -1.43 -4.72
C TYR A 75 -4.72 -2.16 -6.06
N LEU A 76 -4.63 -3.49 -6.05
CA LEU A 76 -4.73 -4.31 -7.26
C LEU A 76 -6.12 -4.20 -7.91
N GLU A 77 -7.18 -4.22 -7.11
CA GLU A 77 -8.55 -4.03 -7.60
C GLU A 77 -8.73 -2.67 -8.27
N ARG A 78 -8.21 -1.60 -7.66
CA ARG A 78 -8.28 -0.26 -8.25
C ARG A 78 -7.44 -0.16 -9.52
N GLN A 79 -6.24 -0.72 -9.52
CA GLN A 79 -5.36 -0.72 -10.70
C GLN A 79 -6.03 -1.41 -11.89
N HIS A 80 -6.63 -2.57 -11.64
CA HIS A 80 -7.39 -3.31 -12.64
C HIS A 80 -8.58 -2.49 -13.16
N ALA A 81 -9.37 -1.88 -12.27
CA ALA A 81 -10.53 -1.06 -12.66
C ALA A 81 -10.14 0.15 -13.52
N LEU A 82 -9.07 0.86 -13.16
CA LEU A 82 -8.58 2.01 -13.92
C LEU A 82 -7.93 1.62 -15.25
N GLY A 83 -7.23 0.47 -15.29
CA GLY A 83 -6.66 -0.09 -16.52
C GLY A 83 -7.73 -0.42 -17.56
N HIS A 84 -8.80 -1.10 -17.15
CA HIS A 84 -9.95 -1.41 -18.04
C HIS A 84 -10.66 -0.15 -18.53
N ALA A 85 -10.83 0.86 -17.67
CA ALA A 85 -11.44 2.12 -18.08
C ALA A 85 -10.60 2.83 -19.16
N ALA A 86 -9.27 2.82 -19.02
CA ALA A 86 -8.36 3.41 -20.01
C ALA A 86 -8.37 2.64 -21.35
N GLU A 87 -8.51 1.31 -21.32
CA GLU A 87 -8.60 0.49 -22.54
C GLU A 87 -9.92 0.68 -23.28
N SER A 88 -11.05 0.74 -22.56
CA SER A 88 -12.39 1.00 -23.12
C SER A 88 -12.50 2.35 -23.84
N LEU A 89 -11.68 3.33 -23.47
CA LEU A 89 -11.65 4.66 -24.08
C LEU A 89 -10.78 4.74 -25.35
N LYS A 90 -10.04 3.68 -25.70
CA LYS A 90 -9.25 3.66 -26.95
C LYS A 90 -10.19 3.53 -28.14
N PRO A 91 -10.03 4.32 -29.22
CA PRO A 91 -10.80 4.13 -30.44
C PRO A 91 -10.56 2.71 -30.98
N VAL A 92 -11.63 2.04 -31.41
CA VAL A 92 -11.50 0.80 -32.19
C VAL A 92 -10.84 1.17 -33.51
N GLU A 93 -9.63 0.67 -33.75
CA GLU A 93 -8.95 0.84 -35.04
C GLU A 93 -9.83 0.22 -36.14
N ALA A 94 -10.15 1.04 -37.15
CA ALA A 94 -11.05 0.72 -38.26
C ALA A 94 -10.30 0.06 -39.43
#